data_AF-A0A0P1B8Q0-F1
#
_entry.id   AF-A0A0P1B8Q0-F1
#
_cell.length_a   1.000
_cell.length_b   1.000
_cell.length_c   1.000
_cell.angle_alpha   90.00
_cell.angle_beta   90.00
_cell.angle_gamma   90.00
#
_symmetry.space_group_name_H-M   'P 1'
#
loop_
_entity.id
_entity.type
_entity.pdbx_description
1 polymer ?
#
loop_
_entity_poly.entity_id
_entity_poly.type
_entity_poly.pdbx_seq_one_letter_code
_entity_poly.pdbx_strand_id
1 'polypeptide(L)'
;MRPSRKFLRLLTLLSFVAAALGSLGFGVILLSILGFVGAGKERSRLLLLYFFINFLLVTGLFVLCYAAFFFQDALKSWVKHHWTANVLARLRQASCCTTDLFAVMNVAFTLLGTVLFIVGMVVKMHDEMTSGQKWIAIIFIVVGTFMVAISVLGIIGSRSKSRSLLLIYIIGLGSCLIALFVCAVSAFTFSDHIVSTYNAHTSSSLACDLTLSGCTNCTDVNTEIISCNGVMQTIDGYWVSCNSSTSDEASSLNGDCITGMTLLNDVNDQSHESNDIAQCGKCPEWSASDVQAYLQSTLHLLGLFAVVVCLFMIVGSASALVLRRSLAGYQTDSI
;
A
#
# COMPACT_ATOMS: atom_id res chain seq x y z
N MET A 1 46.95 3.22 -21.98
CA MET A 1 45.76 3.83 -22.63
C MET A 1 45.15 4.85 -21.67
N ARG A 2 44.97 6.11 -22.09
CA ARG A 2 44.31 7.14 -21.27
C ARG A 2 42.79 7.00 -21.37
N PRO A 3 42.05 6.92 -20.26
CA PRO A 3 40.59 6.89 -20.30
C PRO A 3 40.06 8.16 -20.98
N SER A 4 39.13 7.97 -21.93
CA SER A 4 38.46 9.05 -22.65
C SER A 4 37.77 10.01 -21.67
N ARG A 5 37.88 11.33 -21.88
CA ARG A 5 37.19 12.35 -21.06
C ARG A 5 35.67 12.12 -20.99
N LYS A 6 35.08 11.45 -21.98
CA LYS A 6 33.65 11.07 -21.98
C LYS A 6 33.34 9.99 -20.94
N PHE A 7 34.26 9.05 -20.74
CA PHE A 7 34.14 7.99 -19.73
C PHE A 7 34.23 8.56 -18.32
N LEU A 8 35.14 9.53 -18.09
CA LEU A 8 35.28 10.19 -16.79
C LEU A 8 34.02 10.98 -16.40
N ARG A 9 33.39 11.68 -17.37
CA ARG A 9 32.12 12.40 -17.16
C ARG A 9 30.94 11.46 -16.88
N LEU A 10 30.92 10.29 -17.50
CA LEU A 10 29.90 9.27 -17.23
C LEU A 10 30.04 8.72 -15.81
N LEU A 11 31.27 8.49 -15.35
CA LEU A 11 31.57 7.94 -14.03
C LEU A 11 31.22 8.92 -12.90
N THR A 12 31.48 10.22 -13.10
CA THR A 12 31.06 11.26 -12.15
C THR A 12 29.54 11.43 -12.12
N LEU A 13 28.86 11.36 -13.28
CA LEU A 13 27.38 11.35 -13.34
C LEU A 13 26.79 10.13 -12.62
N LEU A 14 27.37 8.94 -12.82
CA LEU A 14 26.95 7.70 -12.14
C LEU A 14 27.15 7.77 -10.63
N SER A 15 28.27 8.34 -10.16
CA SER A 15 28.51 8.55 -8.74
C SER A 15 27.54 9.55 -8.12
N PHE A 16 27.17 10.60 -8.86
CA PHE A 16 26.20 11.60 -8.41
C PHE A 16 24.78 11.00 -8.33
N VAL A 17 24.39 10.20 -9.33
CA VAL A 17 23.12 9.47 -9.33
C VAL A 17 23.07 8.42 -8.23
N ALA A 18 24.17 7.69 -7.99
CA ALA A 18 24.24 6.72 -6.89
C ALA A 18 24.15 7.40 -5.52
N ALA A 19 24.83 8.54 -5.32
CA ALA A 19 24.72 9.33 -4.10
C ALA A 19 23.31 9.91 -3.91
N ALA A 20 22.66 10.38 -4.99
CA ALA A 20 21.30 10.90 -4.95
C ALA A 20 20.26 9.80 -4.67
N LEU A 21 20.43 8.60 -5.24
CA LEU A 21 19.56 7.45 -4.97
C LEU A 21 19.78 6.92 -3.55
N GLY A 22 21.03 6.93 -3.06
CA GLY A 22 21.36 6.57 -1.69
C GLY A 22 20.77 7.55 -0.67
N SER A 23 20.86 8.86 -0.93
CA SER A 23 20.26 9.88 -0.06
C SER A 23 18.73 9.88 -0.11
N LEU A 24 18.13 9.60 -1.26
CA LEU A 24 16.68 9.40 -1.39
C LEU A 24 16.21 8.14 -0.67
N GLY A 25 16.91 7.01 -0.81
CA GLY A 25 16.61 5.78 -0.08
C GLY A 25 16.74 5.95 1.44
N PHE A 26 17.79 6.64 1.90
CA PHE A 26 17.93 7.02 3.30
C PHE A 26 16.80 7.96 3.75
N GLY A 27 16.40 8.92 2.90
CA GLY A 27 15.27 9.81 3.15
C GLY A 27 13.94 9.07 3.26
N VAL A 28 13.70 8.04 2.44
CA VAL A 28 12.53 7.16 2.55
C VAL A 28 12.55 6.39 3.86
N ILE A 29 13.70 5.83 4.27
CA ILE A 29 13.84 5.15 5.57
C ILE A 29 13.58 6.14 6.71
N LEU A 30 14.12 7.36 6.63
CA LEU A 30 13.92 8.40 7.64
C LEU A 30 12.46 8.86 7.69
N LEU A 31 11.78 8.96 6.54
CA LEU A 31 10.36 9.29 6.42
C LEU A 31 9.45 8.15 6.89
N SER A 32 9.84 6.89 6.68
CA SER A 32 9.17 5.73 7.24
C SER A 32 9.32 5.69 8.75
N ILE A 33 10.50 6.00 9.29
CA ILE A 33 10.75 6.14 10.74
C ILE A 33 9.99 7.35 11.30
N LEU A 34 9.94 8.49 10.59
CA LEU A 34 9.21 9.69 11.00
C LEU A 34 7.69 9.52 10.91
N GLY A 35 7.18 8.83 9.89
CA GLY A 35 5.77 8.47 9.77
C GLY A 35 5.36 7.45 10.84
N PHE A 36 6.28 6.60 11.24
CA PHE A 36 6.12 5.64 12.33
C PHE A 36 6.17 6.29 13.72
N VAL A 37 7.10 7.22 13.95
CA VAL A 37 7.18 8.04 15.18
C VAL A 37 6.04 9.06 15.24
N GLY A 38 5.58 9.54 14.07
CA GLY A 38 4.48 10.49 13.89
C GLY A 38 3.10 9.84 13.82
N ALA A 39 3.00 8.51 13.78
CA ALA A 39 1.76 7.74 13.92
C ALA A 39 1.26 7.75 15.38
N GLY A 40 1.43 8.88 16.06
CA GLY A 40 0.83 9.17 17.34
C GLY A 40 -0.68 9.40 17.18
N LYS A 41 -1.41 8.50 17.83
CA LYS A 41 -2.68 8.69 18.54
C LYS A 41 -4.04 8.79 17.79
N GLU A 42 -4.18 9.18 16.52
CA GLU A 42 -5.57 9.45 16.00
C GLU A 42 -5.92 9.05 14.55
N ARG A 43 -5.10 8.28 13.80
CA ARG A 43 -5.35 8.13 12.33
C ARG A 43 -5.10 6.74 11.73
N SER A 44 -5.69 5.71 12.33
CA SER A 44 -5.66 4.31 11.86
C SER A 44 -6.24 4.12 10.44
N ARG A 45 -7.21 4.93 10.03
CA ARG A 45 -7.93 4.82 8.75
C ARG A 45 -7.09 5.14 7.52
N LEU A 46 -6.22 6.11 7.70
CA LEU A 46 -5.29 6.58 6.70
C LEU A 46 -4.15 5.60 6.50
N LEU A 47 -3.74 4.97 7.60
CA LEU A 47 -2.84 3.82 7.56
C LEU A 47 -3.46 2.67 6.74
N LEU A 48 -4.76 2.39 6.94
CA LEU A 48 -5.46 1.30 6.26
C LEU A 48 -5.69 1.57 4.76
N LEU A 49 -6.08 2.80 4.37
CA LEU A 49 -6.22 3.19 2.96
C LEU A 49 -4.86 3.25 2.26
N TYR A 50 -3.82 3.73 2.95
CA TYR A 50 -2.43 3.63 2.51
C TYR A 50 -2.04 2.18 2.25
N PHE A 51 -2.38 1.27 3.16
CA PHE A 51 -2.12 -0.16 2.99
C PHE A 51 -2.94 -0.78 1.87
N PHE A 52 -4.19 -0.37 1.67
CA PHE A 52 -5.05 -0.89 0.61
C PHE A 52 -4.60 -0.46 -0.79
N ILE A 53 -4.13 0.78 -0.95
CA ILE A 53 -3.58 1.25 -2.22
C ILE A 53 -2.21 0.58 -2.48
N ASN A 54 -1.34 0.49 -1.47
CA ASN A 54 -0.11 -0.31 -1.59
C ASN A 54 -0.44 -1.77 -1.94
N PHE A 55 -1.49 -2.35 -1.36
CA PHE A 55 -1.99 -3.68 -1.66
C PHE A 55 -2.44 -3.83 -3.11
N LEU A 56 -3.26 -2.91 -3.63
CA LEU A 56 -3.71 -2.97 -5.03
C LEU A 56 -2.55 -2.84 -6.02
N LEU A 57 -1.63 -1.91 -5.74
CA LEU A 57 -0.46 -1.67 -6.58
C LEU A 57 0.45 -2.87 -6.62
N VAL A 58 0.79 -3.39 -5.45
CA VAL A 58 1.69 -4.52 -5.31
C VAL A 58 1.01 -5.83 -5.76
N THR A 59 -0.32 -5.96 -5.66
CA THR A 59 -1.06 -7.13 -6.19
C THR A 59 -1.11 -7.06 -7.71
N GLY A 60 -1.30 -5.87 -8.28
CA GLY A 60 -1.10 -5.65 -9.72
C GLY A 60 0.32 -5.99 -10.14
N LEU A 61 1.31 -5.60 -9.34
CA LEU A 61 2.74 -5.93 -9.51
C LEU A 61 2.96 -7.45 -9.44
N PHE A 62 2.31 -8.14 -8.50
CA PHE A 62 2.33 -9.59 -8.32
C PHE A 62 1.73 -10.31 -9.53
N VAL A 63 0.54 -9.91 -9.98
CA VAL A 63 -0.14 -10.52 -11.14
C VAL A 63 0.68 -10.30 -12.41
N LEU A 64 1.27 -9.12 -12.60
CA LEU A 64 2.14 -8.83 -13.75
C LEU A 64 3.47 -9.60 -13.69
N CYS A 65 4.11 -9.70 -12.52
CA CYS A 65 5.34 -10.48 -12.33
C CYS A 65 5.09 -11.98 -12.51
N TYR A 66 4.05 -12.49 -11.87
CA TYR A 66 3.63 -13.89 -11.97
C TYR A 66 3.29 -14.23 -13.41
N ALA A 67 2.48 -13.40 -14.09
CA ALA A 67 2.17 -13.59 -15.50
C ALA A 67 3.44 -13.63 -16.35
N ALA A 68 4.39 -12.70 -16.18
CA ALA A 68 5.63 -12.70 -16.96
C ALA A 68 6.54 -13.92 -16.69
N PHE A 69 6.60 -14.39 -15.44
CA PHE A 69 7.42 -15.55 -15.06
C PHE A 69 6.78 -16.86 -15.53
N PHE A 70 5.48 -17.05 -15.29
CA PHE A 70 4.73 -18.20 -15.80
C PHE A 70 4.67 -18.22 -17.31
N PHE A 71 4.61 -17.05 -17.98
CA PHE A 71 4.69 -16.99 -19.42
C PHE A 71 6.03 -17.54 -19.91
N GLN A 72 7.15 -17.27 -19.22
CA GLN A 72 8.44 -17.83 -19.59
C GLN A 72 8.47 -19.36 -19.46
N ASP A 73 8.01 -19.91 -18.34
CA ASP A 73 8.03 -21.36 -18.11
C ASP A 73 6.99 -22.11 -18.95
N ALA A 74 5.80 -21.54 -19.15
CA ALA A 74 4.79 -22.07 -20.05
C ALA A 74 5.30 -22.08 -21.50
N LEU A 75 5.93 -20.99 -21.95
CA LEU A 75 6.47 -20.88 -23.30
C LEU A 75 7.67 -21.81 -23.49
N LYS A 76 8.53 -21.97 -22.48
CA LYS A 76 9.63 -22.95 -22.49
C LYS A 76 9.12 -24.39 -22.53
N SER A 77 8.09 -24.72 -21.74
CA SER A 77 7.49 -26.06 -21.71
C SER A 77 6.78 -26.37 -23.03
N TRP A 78 6.02 -25.41 -23.56
CA TRP A 78 5.33 -25.50 -24.85
C TRP A 78 6.32 -25.69 -26.01
N VAL A 79 7.36 -24.86 -26.10
CA VAL A 79 8.42 -24.97 -27.11
C VAL A 79 9.11 -26.34 -27.01
N LYS A 80 9.40 -26.83 -25.80
CA LYS A 80 10.05 -28.14 -25.60
C LYS A 80 9.20 -29.32 -26.10
N HIS A 81 7.87 -29.22 -26.01
CA HIS A 81 6.96 -30.29 -26.47
C HIS A 81 6.61 -30.20 -27.95
N HIS A 82 6.59 -29.01 -28.53
CA HIS A 82 6.10 -28.81 -29.90
C HIS A 82 7.21 -28.65 -30.94
N TRP A 83 8.47 -28.41 -30.54
CA TRP A 83 9.55 -28.11 -31.47
C TRP A 83 10.68 -29.16 -31.38
N THR A 84 11.19 -29.57 -32.54
CA THR A 84 12.26 -30.58 -32.66
C THR A 84 13.63 -30.01 -32.20
N ALA A 85 14.53 -30.90 -31.74
CA ALA A 85 15.84 -30.54 -31.17
C ALA A 85 16.69 -29.61 -32.06
N ASN A 86 16.55 -29.71 -33.39
CA ASN A 86 17.24 -28.86 -34.35
C ASN A 86 16.78 -27.41 -34.33
N VAL A 87 15.50 -27.15 -34.05
CA VAL A 87 14.96 -25.79 -33.95
C VAL A 87 15.27 -25.18 -32.59
N LEU A 88 15.30 -26.01 -31.53
CA LEU A 88 15.76 -25.59 -30.21
C LEU A 88 17.23 -25.17 -30.22
N ALA A 89 18.09 -25.83 -31.00
CA ALA A 89 19.50 -25.44 -31.17
C ALA A 89 19.65 -24.07 -31.85
N ARG A 90 18.81 -23.74 -32.84
CA ARG A 90 18.75 -22.39 -33.45
C ARG A 90 18.20 -21.34 -32.48
N LEU A 91 17.18 -21.67 -31.70
CA LEU A 91 16.63 -20.76 -30.67
C LEU A 91 17.62 -20.52 -29.52
N ARG A 92 18.48 -21.50 -29.19
CA ARG A 92 19.55 -21.34 -28.18
C ARG A 92 20.64 -20.36 -28.62
N GLN A 93 20.86 -20.21 -29.92
CA GLN A 93 21.70 -19.15 -30.47
C GLN A 93 21.01 -17.78 -30.44
N ALA A 94 19.68 -17.74 -30.34
CA ALA A 94 18.91 -16.53 -30.08
C ALA A 94 18.78 -16.27 -28.58
N SER A 95 19.88 -15.92 -27.92
CA SER A 95 19.91 -15.40 -26.54
C SER A 95 19.21 -14.03 -26.37
N CYS A 96 18.28 -13.68 -27.26
CA CYS A 96 17.58 -12.40 -27.32
C CYS A 96 16.37 -12.32 -26.37
N CYS A 97 15.75 -13.46 -26.01
CA CYS A 97 14.44 -13.43 -25.36
C CYS A 97 14.46 -13.04 -23.86
N THR A 98 15.56 -13.26 -23.14
CA THR A 98 15.62 -12.93 -21.70
C THR A 98 15.78 -11.43 -21.44
N THR A 99 16.47 -10.72 -22.34
CA THR A 99 16.60 -9.26 -22.29
C THR A 99 15.28 -8.55 -22.57
N ASP A 100 14.44 -9.10 -23.45
CA ASP A 100 13.14 -8.51 -23.78
C ASP A 100 12.15 -8.67 -22.62
N LEU A 101 12.10 -9.82 -21.94
CA LEU A 101 11.25 -10.00 -20.76
C LEU A 101 11.62 -9.05 -19.61
N PHE A 102 12.91 -8.90 -19.32
CA PHE A 102 13.36 -7.96 -18.29
C PHE A 102 13.04 -6.51 -18.67
N ALA A 103 13.16 -6.13 -19.94
CA ALA A 103 12.76 -4.82 -20.41
C ALA A 103 11.25 -4.60 -20.30
N VAL A 104 10.42 -5.58 -20.70
CA VAL A 104 8.95 -5.53 -20.60
C VAL A 104 8.51 -5.35 -19.15
N MET A 105 9.10 -6.09 -18.21
CA MET A 105 8.80 -5.95 -16.78
C MET A 105 9.12 -4.55 -16.25
N ASN A 106 10.28 -4.00 -16.59
CA ASN A 106 10.63 -2.65 -16.18
C ASN A 106 9.78 -1.58 -16.89
N VAL A 107 9.30 -1.81 -18.11
CA VAL A 107 8.31 -0.91 -18.75
C VAL A 107 7.00 -0.91 -17.97
N ALA A 108 6.49 -2.09 -17.59
CA ALA A 108 5.29 -2.20 -16.77
C ALA A 108 5.47 -1.47 -15.42
N PHE A 109 6.62 -1.61 -14.77
CA PHE A 109 6.91 -0.88 -13.54
C PHE A 109 7.07 0.63 -13.73
N THR A 110 7.58 1.06 -14.88
CA THR A 110 7.64 2.49 -15.21
C THR A 110 6.23 3.07 -15.34
N LEU A 111 5.31 2.37 -16.02
CA LEU A 111 3.92 2.80 -16.13
C LEU A 111 3.25 2.86 -14.76
N LEU A 112 3.44 1.82 -13.95
CA LEU A 112 2.86 1.75 -12.60
C LEU A 112 3.40 2.85 -11.68
N GLY A 113 4.72 3.08 -11.67
CA GLY A 113 5.33 4.18 -10.92
C GLY A 113 4.86 5.55 -11.41
N THR A 114 4.59 5.70 -12.70
CA THR A 114 4.03 6.94 -13.27
C THR A 114 2.60 7.18 -12.78
N VAL A 115 1.73 6.16 -12.83
CA VAL A 115 0.36 6.23 -12.30
C VAL A 115 0.39 6.60 -10.82
N LEU A 116 1.26 5.97 -10.05
CA LEU A 116 1.48 6.26 -8.63
C LEU A 116 1.85 7.72 -8.36
N PHE A 117 2.82 8.23 -9.12
CA PHE A 117 3.25 9.61 -9.03
C PHE A 117 2.09 10.58 -9.33
N ILE A 118 1.32 10.32 -10.40
CA ILE A 118 0.17 11.14 -10.79
C ILE A 118 -0.90 11.11 -9.69
N VAL A 119 -1.26 9.93 -9.18
CA VAL A 119 -2.23 9.79 -8.09
C VAL A 119 -1.75 10.56 -6.86
N GLY A 120 -0.48 10.44 -6.47
CA GLY A 120 0.10 11.20 -5.37
C GLY A 120 0.02 12.71 -5.58
N MET A 121 0.24 13.20 -6.81
CA MET A 121 0.09 14.61 -7.16
C MET A 121 -1.37 15.08 -7.13
N VAL A 122 -2.32 14.27 -7.63
CA VAL A 122 -3.76 14.57 -7.60
C VAL A 122 -4.25 14.66 -6.16
N VAL A 123 -3.91 13.66 -5.35
CA VAL A 123 -4.18 13.60 -3.90
C VAL A 123 -3.61 14.83 -3.19
N LYS A 124 -2.40 15.27 -3.57
CA LYS A 124 -1.77 16.48 -3.02
C LYS A 124 -2.46 17.78 -3.44
N MET A 125 -3.02 17.84 -4.65
CA MET A 125 -3.70 19.03 -5.18
C MET A 125 -5.10 19.23 -4.60
N HIS A 126 -5.76 18.16 -4.15
CA HIS A 126 -7.01 18.29 -3.41
C HIS A 126 -6.72 18.73 -1.96
N ASP A 127 -6.89 20.03 -1.69
CA ASP A 127 -6.66 20.66 -0.37
C ASP A 127 -7.62 20.19 0.74
N GLU A 128 -8.58 19.31 0.42
CA GLU A 128 -9.51 18.70 1.39
C GLU A 128 -8.86 17.65 2.29
N MET A 129 -7.59 17.29 2.03
CA MET A 129 -6.85 16.38 2.89
C MET A 129 -6.57 17.02 4.25
N THR A 130 -7.26 16.53 5.28
CA THR A 130 -7.04 16.94 6.67
C THR A 130 -5.54 16.90 7.01
N SER A 131 -5.06 17.83 7.83
CA SER A 131 -3.63 18.12 8.09
C SER A 131 -2.72 16.90 8.31
N GLY A 132 -3.23 15.81 8.90
CA GLY A 132 -2.51 14.56 9.11
C GLY A 132 -2.52 13.55 7.94
N GLN A 133 -3.03 13.87 6.75
CA GLN A 133 -3.03 12.98 5.57
C GLN A 133 -1.97 13.35 4.52
N LYS A 134 -1.39 14.55 4.64
CA LYS A 134 -0.44 15.10 3.65
C LYS A 134 0.79 14.20 3.42
N TRP A 135 1.20 13.45 4.44
CA TRP A 135 2.34 12.53 4.34
C TRP A 135 2.09 11.36 3.38
N ILE A 136 0.84 10.91 3.22
CA ILE A 136 0.49 9.81 2.30
C ILE A 136 0.73 10.20 0.86
N ALA A 137 0.29 11.42 0.49
CA ALA A 137 0.54 11.97 -0.83
C ALA A 137 2.05 12.05 -1.13
N ILE A 138 2.84 12.47 -0.15
CA ILE A 138 4.30 12.51 -0.24
C ILE A 138 4.86 11.11 -0.48
N ILE A 139 4.38 10.09 0.22
CA ILE A 139 4.85 8.71 0.00
C ILE A 139 4.53 8.24 -1.42
N PHE A 140 3.32 8.43 -1.92
CA PHE A 140 2.99 8.02 -3.29
C PHE A 140 3.88 8.70 -4.34
N ILE A 141 4.14 9.99 -4.16
CA ILE A 141 5.05 10.76 -5.02
C ILE A 141 6.46 10.17 -4.96
N VAL A 142 6.99 9.93 -3.76
CA VAL A 142 8.37 9.45 -3.58
C VAL A 142 8.53 8.01 -4.09
N VAL A 143 7.62 7.11 -3.72
CA VAL A 143 7.64 5.71 -4.18
C VAL A 143 7.45 5.63 -5.69
N GLY A 144 6.50 6.37 -6.26
CA GLY A 144 6.27 6.43 -7.71
C GLY A 144 7.50 6.92 -8.46
N THR A 145 8.12 8.01 -8.00
CA THR A 145 9.35 8.56 -8.59
C THR A 145 10.49 7.55 -8.54
N PHE A 146 10.69 6.90 -7.40
CA PHE A 146 11.75 5.93 -7.20
C PHE A 146 11.55 4.68 -8.07
N MET A 147 10.32 4.20 -8.16
CA MET A 147 9.93 3.08 -9.01
C MET A 147 10.20 3.38 -10.49
N VAL A 148 9.84 4.58 -10.97
CA VAL A 148 10.18 5.04 -12.33
C VAL A 148 11.69 5.08 -12.53
N ALA A 149 12.44 5.68 -11.59
CA ALA A 149 13.89 5.82 -11.71
C ALA A 149 14.61 4.46 -11.81
N ILE A 150 14.32 3.52 -10.90
CA ILE A 150 14.90 2.18 -10.92
C ILE A 150 14.50 1.43 -12.18
N SER A 151 13.25 1.54 -12.61
CA SER A 151 12.75 0.85 -13.80
C SER A 151 13.43 1.34 -15.08
N VAL A 152 13.58 2.65 -15.24
CA VAL A 152 14.33 3.25 -16.36
C VAL A 152 15.79 2.79 -16.34
N LEU A 153 16.43 2.73 -15.18
CA LEU A 153 17.79 2.18 -15.04
C LEU A 153 17.85 0.69 -15.44
N GLY A 154 16.82 -0.09 -15.13
CA GLY A 154 16.69 -1.49 -15.56
C GLY A 154 16.56 -1.63 -17.08
N ILE A 155 15.74 -0.79 -17.72
CA ILE A 155 15.57 -0.76 -19.19
C ILE A 155 16.90 -0.39 -19.86
N ILE A 156 17.53 0.70 -19.41
CA ILE A 156 18.80 1.16 -19.99
C ILE A 156 19.90 0.13 -19.71
N GLY A 157 19.97 -0.42 -18.50
CA GLY A 157 20.96 -1.42 -18.11
C GLY A 157 20.89 -2.69 -18.95
N SER A 158 19.69 -3.19 -19.22
CA SER A 158 19.48 -4.39 -20.05
C SER A 158 19.79 -4.14 -21.53
N ARG A 159 19.39 -2.98 -22.08
CA ARG A 159 19.64 -2.61 -23.49
C ARG A 159 21.09 -2.25 -23.76
N SER A 160 21.71 -1.47 -22.87
CA SER A 160 23.10 -1.00 -23.02
C SER A 160 24.14 -2.08 -22.70
N LYS A 161 23.72 -3.22 -22.14
CA LYS A 161 24.60 -4.28 -21.62
C LYS A 161 25.67 -3.75 -20.65
N SER A 162 25.40 -2.62 -19.99
CA SER A 162 26.34 -1.95 -19.10
C SER A 162 26.35 -2.62 -17.73
N ARG A 163 27.49 -3.23 -17.38
CA ARG A 163 27.68 -3.92 -16.08
C ARG A 163 27.52 -2.96 -14.89
N SER A 164 27.89 -1.69 -15.05
CA SER A 164 27.79 -0.68 -13.98
C SER A 164 26.34 -0.24 -13.75
N LEU A 165 25.56 -0.03 -14.81
CA LEU A 165 24.14 0.31 -14.67
C LEU A 165 23.35 -0.83 -14.04
N LEU A 166 23.64 -2.07 -14.46
CA LEU A 166 23.01 -3.26 -13.88
C LEU A 166 23.40 -3.46 -12.40
N LEU A 167 24.64 -3.10 -12.00
CA LEU A 167 25.05 -3.09 -10.59
C LEU A 167 24.24 -2.07 -9.78
N ILE A 168 24.11 -0.83 -10.27
CA ILE A 168 23.33 0.22 -9.59
C ILE A 168 21.86 -0.22 -9.45
N TYR A 169 21.30 -0.81 -10.50
CA TYR A 169 19.95 -1.39 -10.47
C TYR A 169 19.82 -2.47 -9.37
N ILE A 170 20.77 -3.41 -9.28
CA ILE A 170 20.77 -4.45 -8.25
C ILE A 170 20.88 -3.85 -6.84
N ILE A 171 21.73 -2.83 -6.66
CA ILE A 171 21.86 -2.14 -5.36
C ILE A 171 20.54 -1.44 -5.00
N GLY A 172 19.90 -0.78 -5.96
CA GLY A 172 18.60 -0.14 -5.77
C GLY A 172 17.50 -1.13 -5.39
N LEU A 173 17.41 -2.28 -6.09
CA LEU A 173 16.48 -3.35 -5.70
C LEU A 173 16.82 -3.94 -4.32
N GLY A 174 18.10 -4.09 -4.01
CA GLY A 174 18.57 -4.59 -2.72
C GLY A 174 18.16 -3.67 -1.56
N SER A 175 18.26 -2.35 -1.74
CA SER A 175 17.82 -1.39 -0.72
C SER A 175 16.29 -1.40 -0.56
N CYS A 176 15.52 -1.50 -1.66
CA CYS A 176 14.07 -1.72 -1.60
C CYS A 176 13.72 -2.96 -0.76
N LEU A 177 14.45 -4.06 -0.99
CA LEU A 177 14.23 -5.33 -0.31
C LEU A 177 14.47 -5.24 1.18
N ILE A 178 15.56 -4.60 1.60
CA ILE A 178 15.83 -4.38 3.03
C ILE A 178 14.71 -3.54 3.66
N ALA A 179 14.31 -2.46 3.00
CA ALA A 179 13.23 -1.60 3.50
C ALA A 179 11.90 -2.37 3.64
N LEU A 180 11.50 -3.12 2.61
CA LEU A 180 10.27 -3.92 2.65
C LEU A 180 10.32 -5.05 3.68
N PHE A 181 11.49 -5.66 3.88
CA PHE A 181 11.68 -6.66 4.92
C PHE A 181 11.51 -6.06 6.32
N VAL A 182 12.11 -4.90 6.58
CA VAL A 182 11.92 -4.16 7.83
C VAL A 182 10.44 -3.82 8.02
N CYS A 183 9.77 -3.30 6.99
CA CYS A 183 8.33 -3.01 7.06
C CYS A 183 7.48 -4.26 7.34
N ALA A 184 7.80 -5.41 6.75
CA ALA A 184 7.10 -6.66 6.99
C ALA A 184 7.26 -7.12 8.44
N VAL A 185 8.50 -7.14 8.95
CA VAL A 185 8.79 -7.49 10.34
C VAL A 185 8.11 -6.51 11.29
N SER A 186 8.20 -5.21 11.03
CA SER A 186 7.50 -4.19 11.80
C SER A 186 5.99 -4.45 11.81
N ALA A 187 5.35 -4.65 10.66
CA ALA A 187 3.91 -4.90 10.60
C ALA A 187 3.47 -6.08 11.49
N PHE A 188 4.22 -7.19 11.49
CA PHE A 188 3.95 -8.32 12.38
C PHE A 188 4.19 -8.00 13.85
N THR A 189 5.34 -7.42 14.19
CA THR A 189 5.66 -7.07 15.60
C THR A 189 4.71 -6.03 16.18
N PHE A 190 4.23 -5.09 15.36
CA PHE A 190 3.27 -4.07 15.79
C PHE A 190 1.87 -4.60 15.97
N SER A 191 1.48 -5.62 15.20
CA SER A 191 0.19 -6.30 15.35
C SER A 191 -0.05 -6.71 16.81
N ASP A 192 0.97 -7.29 17.45
CA ASP A 192 0.88 -7.76 18.83
C ASP A 192 0.88 -6.60 19.85
N HIS A 193 1.66 -5.54 19.60
CA HIS A 193 1.75 -4.39 20.49
C HIS A 193 0.55 -3.44 20.43
N ILE A 194 -0.12 -3.36 19.28
CA ILE A 194 -1.33 -2.57 19.07
C ILE A 194 -2.41 -2.99 20.06
N VAL A 195 -2.61 -4.30 20.24
CA VAL A 195 -3.54 -4.85 21.24
C VAL A 195 -3.32 -4.23 22.63
N SER A 196 -2.07 -4.21 23.10
CA SER A 196 -1.74 -3.72 24.44
C SER A 196 -1.91 -2.19 24.58
N THR A 197 -1.63 -1.44 23.52
CA THR A 197 -1.67 0.03 23.54
C THR A 197 -3.12 0.53 23.40
N TYR A 198 -3.94 -0.19 22.66
CA TYR A 198 -5.35 0.17 22.42
C TYR A 198 -6.27 -0.22 23.56
N ASN A 199 -5.96 -1.22 24.36
CA ASN A 199 -6.73 -1.50 25.59
C ASN A 199 -6.75 -0.32 26.58
N ALA A 200 -5.82 0.64 26.45
CA ALA A 200 -5.81 1.86 27.25
C ALA A 200 -6.71 2.99 26.70
N HIS A 201 -7.18 2.90 25.46
CA HIS A 201 -8.05 3.90 24.82
C HIS A 201 -9.44 3.29 24.54
N THR A 202 -10.49 4.08 24.65
CA THR A 202 -11.86 3.60 24.41
C THR A 202 -12.05 3.17 22.95
N SER A 203 -12.37 1.90 22.71
CA SER A 203 -12.55 1.30 21.37
C SER A 203 -13.53 2.06 20.48
N SER A 204 -14.47 2.79 21.08
CA SER A 204 -15.46 3.61 20.38
C SER A 204 -14.83 4.75 19.59
N SER A 205 -13.80 5.44 20.11
CA SER A 205 -13.17 6.54 19.36
C SER A 205 -12.40 6.00 18.16
N LEU A 206 -11.78 4.82 18.28
CA LEU A 206 -11.04 4.20 17.19
C LEU A 206 -11.94 3.71 16.05
N ALA A 207 -13.08 3.08 16.37
CA ALA A 207 -14.07 2.70 15.36
C ALA A 207 -14.60 3.94 14.61
N CYS A 208 -14.74 5.04 15.35
CA CYS A 208 -15.10 6.34 14.84
C CYS A 208 -14.03 6.96 13.92
N ASP A 209 -12.75 6.92 14.32
CA ASP A 209 -11.62 7.31 13.49
C ASP A 209 -11.54 6.47 12.22
N LEU A 210 -11.91 5.20 12.31
CA LEU A 210 -12.02 4.25 11.19
C LEU A 210 -13.33 4.40 10.40
N THR A 211 -14.16 5.39 10.75
CA THR A 211 -15.57 5.61 10.35
C THR A 211 -16.26 4.33 9.88
N LEU A 212 -16.17 3.29 10.70
CA LEU A 212 -16.84 2.04 10.42
C LEU A 212 -18.36 2.33 10.34
N SER A 213 -19.08 1.49 9.59
CA SER A 213 -20.53 1.58 9.57
C SER A 213 -21.09 1.46 10.99
N GLY A 214 -22.22 2.11 11.25
CA GLY A 214 -22.90 2.06 12.55
C GLY A 214 -22.38 3.07 13.60
N CYS A 215 -21.38 3.89 13.27
CA CYS A 215 -20.91 4.95 14.16
C CYS A 215 -21.72 6.24 14.00
N THR A 216 -22.29 6.77 15.09
CA THR A 216 -22.97 8.08 15.08
C THR A 216 -22.13 9.18 15.71
N ASN A 217 -21.88 10.25 14.95
CA ASN A 217 -21.23 11.50 15.38
C ASN A 217 -19.91 11.33 16.15
N CYS A 218 -18.84 11.08 15.40
CA CYS A 218 -17.50 10.77 15.87
C CYS A 218 -16.68 11.99 16.28
N THR A 219 -17.20 12.78 17.23
CA THR A 219 -16.51 13.99 17.71
C THR A 219 -16.04 13.78 19.15
N ASP A 220 -14.72 13.71 19.35
CA ASP A 220 -14.12 13.49 20.68
C ASP A 220 -14.14 14.75 21.57
N VAL A 221 -14.47 15.91 21.00
CA VAL A 221 -14.54 17.17 21.74
C VAL A 221 -15.92 17.29 22.36
N ASN A 222 -16.03 17.08 23.68
CA ASN A 222 -17.30 17.16 24.43
C ASN A 222 -18.14 18.42 24.13
N THR A 223 -17.51 19.53 23.74
CA THR A 223 -18.19 20.79 23.39
C THR A 223 -18.68 20.86 21.94
N GLU A 224 -18.20 19.98 21.07
CA GLU A 224 -18.59 19.86 19.65
C GLU A 224 -19.42 18.60 19.36
N ILE A 225 -19.76 17.81 20.39
CA ILE A 225 -20.71 16.71 20.26
C ILE A 225 -22.06 17.32 19.90
N ILE A 226 -22.39 17.30 18.61
CA ILE A 226 -23.76 17.53 18.14
C ILE A 226 -24.65 16.52 18.87
N SER A 227 -25.52 17.04 19.73
CA SER A 227 -26.46 16.22 20.49
C SER A 227 -27.29 15.41 19.49
N CYS A 228 -27.32 14.08 19.60
CA CYS A 228 -28.27 13.35 18.77
C CYS A 228 -29.68 13.75 19.20
N ASN A 229 -30.62 13.58 18.28
CA ASN A 229 -32.00 13.97 18.47
C ASN A 229 -32.70 13.22 19.62
N GLY A 230 -32.09 12.19 20.19
CA GLY A 230 -32.70 11.33 21.21
C GLY A 230 -33.60 10.27 20.58
N VAL A 231 -34.03 9.33 21.42
CA VAL A 231 -34.96 8.26 21.06
C VAL A 231 -36.14 8.24 22.01
N MET A 232 -37.32 7.88 21.52
CA MET A 232 -38.51 7.62 22.34
C MET A 232 -39.10 6.25 21.96
N GLN A 233 -39.69 5.55 22.93
CA GLN A 233 -40.37 4.29 22.68
C GLN A 233 -41.83 4.55 22.31
N THR A 234 -42.29 4.00 21.19
CA THR A 234 -43.69 4.00 20.76
C THR A 234 -44.50 3.00 21.58
N ILE A 235 -45.83 3.12 21.52
CA ILE A 235 -46.77 2.22 22.23
C ILE A 235 -46.58 0.76 21.79
N ASP A 236 -46.17 0.55 20.53
CA ASP A 236 -45.91 -0.77 19.95
C ASP A 236 -44.55 -1.36 20.38
N GLY A 237 -43.79 -0.65 21.20
CA GLY A 237 -42.48 -1.07 21.70
C GLY A 237 -41.30 -0.72 20.80
N TYR A 238 -41.54 -0.05 19.66
CA TYR A 238 -40.49 0.39 18.74
C TYR A 238 -39.85 1.71 19.19
N TRP A 239 -38.56 1.91 18.93
CA TRP A 239 -37.81 3.14 19.19
C TRP A 239 -37.83 4.01 17.94
N VAL A 240 -38.11 5.29 18.12
CA VAL A 240 -38.11 6.29 17.03
C VAL A 240 -37.30 7.51 17.45
N SER A 241 -36.70 8.21 16.48
CA SER A 241 -35.94 9.43 16.75
C SER A 241 -36.87 10.56 17.19
N CYS A 242 -36.50 11.34 18.22
CA CYS A 242 -37.36 12.44 18.68
C CYS A 242 -37.40 13.66 17.73
N ASN A 243 -36.70 13.63 16.59
CA ASN A 243 -36.67 14.73 15.61
C ASN A 243 -37.88 14.78 14.66
N SER A 244 -38.81 13.84 14.78
CA SER A 244 -40.06 13.90 14.03
C SER A 244 -40.88 15.07 14.59
N SER A 245 -40.62 16.25 14.03
CA SER A 245 -41.40 17.46 14.14
C SER A 245 -42.84 17.20 13.75
N THR A 246 -43.61 16.69 14.69
CA THR A 246 -45.04 16.96 14.84
C THR A 246 -45.20 17.76 16.11
N SER A 247 -44.61 18.96 16.11
CA SER A 247 -45.27 20.11 16.67
C SER A 247 -46.62 20.21 15.96
N ASP A 248 -47.65 19.64 16.57
CA ASP A 248 -49.00 20.22 16.68
C ASP A 248 -49.95 19.11 17.20
N GLU A 249 -50.28 19.22 18.49
CA GLU A 249 -51.55 18.79 19.08
C GLU A 249 -51.81 17.32 19.50
N ALA A 250 -50.82 16.45 19.66
CA ALA A 250 -51.05 15.11 20.23
C ALA A 250 -50.69 15.02 21.74
N SER A 251 -51.70 15.29 22.56
CA SER A 251 -51.88 14.93 23.97
C SER A 251 -50.99 13.81 24.56
N SER A 252 -50.13 14.19 25.50
CA SER A 252 -49.80 13.50 26.76
C SER A 252 -49.66 11.96 26.78
N LEU A 253 -49.03 11.36 25.77
CA LEU A 253 -48.46 10.02 25.92
C LEU A 253 -47.06 10.18 26.55
N ASN A 254 -46.93 9.75 27.80
CA ASN A 254 -45.80 9.90 28.75
C ASN A 254 -44.45 9.27 28.31
N GLY A 255 -44.11 9.26 27.03
CA GLY A 255 -42.77 8.87 26.57
C GLY A 255 -41.82 10.04 26.66
N ASP A 256 -41.11 10.21 27.77
CA ASP A 256 -40.02 11.18 27.86
C ASP A 256 -38.96 10.83 26.81
N CYS A 257 -38.59 11.79 25.95
CA CYS A 257 -37.52 11.60 24.99
C CYS A 257 -36.19 11.36 25.72
N ILE A 258 -35.56 10.21 25.48
CA ILE A 258 -34.28 9.85 26.08
C ILE A 258 -33.18 10.54 25.27
N THR A 259 -32.67 11.64 25.82
CA THR A 259 -31.54 12.38 25.23
C THR A 259 -30.24 11.57 25.37
N GLY A 260 -29.30 11.79 24.43
CA GLY A 260 -27.99 11.11 24.45
C GLY A 260 -28.01 9.67 23.91
N MET A 261 -29.13 9.21 23.37
CA MET A 261 -29.26 7.94 22.65
C MET A 261 -29.61 8.19 21.17
N THR A 262 -29.24 7.25 20.31
CA THR A 262 -29.57 7.23 18.87
C THR A 262 -30.12 5.86 18.48
N LEU A 263 -31.00 5.85 17.48
CA LEU A 263 -31.52 4.63 16.88
C LEU A 263 -30.47 4.02 15.94
N LEU A 264 -30.25 2.71 16.04
CA LEU A 264 -29.47 1.94 15.07
C LEU A 264 -30.41 1.31 14.03
N ASN A 265 -30.05 1.43 12.76
CA ASN A 265 -30.85 0.98 11.62
C ASN A 265 -32.29 1.51 11.60
N ASP A 266 -32.45 2.77 11.20
CA ASP A 266 -33.76 3.30 10.78
C ASP A 266 -34.27 2.62 9.49
N VAL A 267 -33.39 1.91 8.77
CA VAL A 267 -33.69 1.21 7.52
C VAL A 267 -33.37 -0.28 7.68
N ASN A 268 -34.29 -1.14 7.27
CA ASN A 268 -34.32 -2.60 7.50
C ASN A 268 -33.24 -3.40 6.72
N ASP A 269 -32.14 -2.77 6.36
CA ASP A 269 -31.27 -3.22 5.26
C ASP A 269 -30.01 -3.98 5.76
N GLN A 270 -29.72 -3.98 7.06
CA GLN A 270 -28.42 -4.40 7.58
C GLN A 270 -28.49 -5.51 8.64
N SER A 271 -29.22 -6.61 8.38
CA SER A 271 -29.10 -7.91 9.09
C SER A 271 -29.14 -7.95 10.63
N HIS A 272 -29.33 -6.83 11.29
CA HIS A 272 -29.46 -6.69 12.74
C HIS A 272 -30.93 -6.70 13.11
N GLU A 273 -31.24 -7.11 14.34
CA GLU A 273 -32.60 -6.99 14.86
C GLU A 273 -33.02 -5.53 14.73
N SER A 274 -34.11 -5.28 13.98
CA SER A 274 -34.61 -3.92 13.82
C SER A 274 -34.87 -3.35 15.20
N ASN A 275 -34.45 -2.10 15.44
CA ASN A 275 -34.83 -1.30 16.60
C ASN A 275 -33.92 -1.35 17.85
N ASP A 276 -32.60 -1.38 17.69
CA ASP A 276 -31.66 -1.18 18.81
C ASP A 276 -31.33 0.30 19.04
N ILE A 277 -30.99 0.65 20.29
CA ILE A 277 -30.55 2.00 20.68
C ILE A 277 -29.13 1.98 21.24
N ALA A 278 -28.36 3.04 21.00
CA ALA A 278 -27.06 3.21 21.65
C ALA A 278 -26.78 4.65 22.05
N GLN A 279 -25.80 4.82 22.94
CA GLN A 279 -25.33 6.13 23.33
C GLN A 279 -24.70 6.86 22.13
N CYS A 280 -25.04 8.15 22.01
CA CYS A 280 -24.42 9.07 21.07
C CYS A 280 -22.90 9.06 21.18
N GLY A 281 -22.21 9.21 20.05
CA GLY A 281 -20.74 9.26 20.00
C GLY A 281 -20.06 7.90 20.22
N LYS A 282 -20.79 6.79 20.18
CA LYS A 282 -20.22 5.43 20.23
C LYS A 282 -20.58 4.64 18.98
N CYS A 283 -19.74 3.65 18.69
CA CYS A 283 -19.96 2.63 17.67
C CYS A 283 -20.35 1.32 18.37
N PRO A 284 -21.62 1.13 18.74
CA PRO A 284 -22.05 -0.04 19.52
C PRO A 284 -21.92 -1.35 18.72
N GLU A 285 -21.97 -1.30 17.39
CA GLU A 285 -21.81 -2.45 16.50
C GLU A 285 -20.41 -3.07 16.61
N TRP A 286 -19.42 -2.31 17.07
CA TRP A 286 -18.04 -2.71 17.08
C TRP A 286 -17.55 -2.90 18.50
N SER A 287 -17.48 -4.16 18.94
CA SER A 287 -16.82 -4.46 20.21
C SER A 287 -15.32 -4.17 20.11
N ALA A 288 -14.67 -3.87 21.24
CA ALA A 288 -13.22 -3.66 21.28
C ALA A 288 -12.44 -4.84 20.68
N SER A 289 -12.90 -6.07 20.97
CA SER A 289 -12.34 -7.30 20.41
C SER A 289 -12.51 -7.37 18.89
N ASP A 290 -13.61 -6.90 18.32
CA ASP A 290 -13.84 -6.96 16.87
C ASP A 290 -12.97 -5.97 16.13
N VAL A 291 -12.84 -4.73 16.63
CA VAL A 291 -11.94 -3.72 16.06
C VAL A 291 -10.49 -4.20 16.12
N GLN A 292 -10.10 -4.80 17.25
CA GLN A 292 -8.77 -5.36 17.42
C GLN A 292 -8.51 -6.53 16.46
N ALA A 293 -9.44 -7.48 16.37
CA ALA A 293 -9.34 -8.61 15.45
C ALA A 293 -9.27 -8.16 13.99
N TYR A 294 -10.04 -7.12 13.63
CA TYR A 294 -10.02 -6.52 12.30
C TYR A 294 -8.66 -5.87 11.97
N LEU A 295 -8.12 -5.05 12.89
CA LEU A 295 -6.81 -4.41 12.72
C LEU A 295 -5.68 -5.44 12.66
N GLN A 296 -5.70 -6.42 13.56
CA GLN A 296 -4.74 -7.51 13.59
C GLN A 296 -4.77 -8.30 12.29
N SER A 297 -5.96 -8.71 11.82
CA SER A 297 -6.12 -9.42 10.55
C SER A 297 -5.59 -8.61 9.37
N THR A 298 -5.88 -7.31 9.34
CA THR A 298 -5.39 -6.41 8.28
C THR A 298 -3.87 -6.28 8.29
N LEU A 299 -3.25 -6.14 9.46
CA LEU A 299 -1.80 -6.06 9.60
C LEU A 299 -1.09 -7.36 9.26
N HIS A 300 -1.66 -8.52 9.63
CA HIS A 300 -1.12 -9.82 9.22
C HIS A 300 -1.22 -10.02 7.70
N LEU A 301 -2.36 -9.66 7.09
CA LEU A 301 -2.54 -9.73 5.64
C LEU A 301 -1.48 -8.89 4.93
N LEU A 302 -1.28 -7.67 5.40
CA LEU A 302 -0.26 -6.77 4.89
C LEU A 302 1.16 -7.33 5.07
N GLY A 303 1.49 -7.85 6.26
CA GLY A 303 2.81 -8.41 6.54
C GLY A 303 3.10 -9.61 5.64
N LEU A 304 2.12 -10.52 5.47
CA LEU A 304 2.23 -11.67 4.58
C LEU A 304 2.48 -11.22 3.16
N PHE A 305 1.75 -10.20 2.74
CA PHE A 305 1.88 -9.65 1.41
C PHE A 305 3.25 -9.00 1.19
N ALA A 306 3.77 -8.22 2.14
CA ALA A 306 5.12 -7.66 2.07
C ALA A 306 6.19 -8.76 1.94
N VAL A 307 6.03 -9.89 2.64
CA VAL A 307 6.89 -11.07 2.48
C VAL A 307 6.83 -11.61 1.05
N VAL A 308 5.63 -11.73 0.48
CA VAL A 308 5.46 -12.15 -0.91
C VAL A 308 6.23 -11.22 -1.87
N VAL A 309 6.12 -9.89 -1.71
CA VAL A 309 6.90 -8.93 -2.53
C VAL A 309 8.41 -9.13 -2.40
N CYS A 310 8.88 -9.33 -1.17
CA CYS A 310 10.29 -9.59 -0.90
C CYS A 310 10.77 -10.81 -1.70
N LEU A 311 10.00 -11.90 -1.73
CA LEU A 311 10.33 -13.09 -2.53
C LEU A 311 10.45 -12.75 -4.03
N PHE A 312 9.55 -11.95 -4.59
CA PHE A 312 9.66 -11.51 -5.99
C PHE A 312 10.89 -10.65 -6.25
N MET A 313 11.21 -9.72 -5.35
CA MET A 313 12.41 -8.90 -5.48
C MET A 313 13.69 -9.74 -5.38
N ILE A 314 13.70 -10.81 -4.57
CA ILE A 314 14.80 -11.78 -4.55
C ILE A 314 14.95 -12.44 -5.92
N VAL A 315 13.86 -12.91 -6.52
CA VAL A 315 13.87 -13.53 -7.86
C VAL A 315 14.33 -12.53 -8.94
N GLY A 316 13.84 -11.29 -8.91
CA GLY A 316 14.27 -10.22 -9.82
C GLY A 316 15.75 -9.88 -9.67
N SER A 317 16.24 -9.79 -8.43
CA SER A 317 17.65 -9.54 -8.11
C SER A 317 18.54 -10.70 -8.56
N ALA A 318 18.12 -11.95 -8.33
CA ALA A 318 18.82 -13.14 -8.80
C ALA A 318 18.90 -13.17 -10.33
N SER A 319 17.80 -12.83 -11.01
CA SER A 319 17.75 -12.74 -12.48
C SER A 319 18.73 -11.68 -13.01
N ALA A 320 18.77 -10.50 -12.39
CA ALA A 320 19.73 -9.45 -12.73
C ALA A 320 21.18 -9.87 -12.47
N LEU A 321 21.46 -10.60 -11.39
CA LEU A 321 22.78 -11.14 -11.09
C LEU A 321 23.23 -12.20 -12.11
N VAL A 322 22.33 -13.09 -12.52
CA VAL A 322 22.60 -14.08 -13.57
C VAL A 322 22.90 -13.38 -14.89
N LEU A 323 22.08 -12.38 -15.28
CA LEU A 323 22.31 -11.59 -16.48
C LEU A 323 23.65 -10.84 -16.43
N ARG A 324 24.01 -10.30 -15.26
CA ARG A 324 25.31 -9.64 -15.07
C ARG A 324 26.48 -10.61 -15.25
N ARG A 325 26.37 -11.83 -14.69
CA ARG A 325 27.39 -12.88 -14.84
C ARG A 325 27.49 -13.40 -16.26
N SER A 326 26.37 -13.58 -16.97
CA SER A 326 26.40 -14.02 -18.36
C SER A 326 27.09 -13.00 -19.27
N LEU A 327 26.94 -11.70 -18.98
CA LEU A 327 27.67 -10.64 -19.67
C LEU A 327 29.17 -10.62 -19.34
N ALA A 328 29.64 -11.33 -18.31
CA ALA A 328 31.06 -11.43 -17.97
C ALA A 328 31.86 -12.24 -19.00
N GLY A 329 31.24 -13.30 -19.55
CA GLY A 329 31.86 -14.21 -20.52
C GLY A 329 31.83 -13.74 -21.98
N TYR A 330 31.03 -12.73 -22.31
CA TYR A 330 31.16 -12.03 -23.57
C TYR A 330 32.40 -11.13 -23.49
N GLN A 331 33.54 -11.64 -23.98
CA GLN A 331 34.61 -10.76 -24.43
C GLN A 331 33.99 -9.90 -25.52
N THR A 332 33.73 -8.64 -25.18
CA THR A 332 33.56 -7.61 -26.19
C THR A 332 34.94 -7.47 -26.81
N ASP A 333 35.23 -8.29 -27.82
CA ASP A 333 36.37 -8.05 -28.70
C ASP A 333 36.18 -6.64 -29.22
N SER A 334 36.93 -5.73 -28.62
CA SER A 334 36.92 -4.32 -28.94
C SER A 334 37.48 -4.20 -30.35
N ILE A 335 36.59 -3.95 -31.31
CA ILE A 335 36.93 -3.38 -32.61
C ILE A 335 37.53 -1.99 -32.39
#